data_AF-G7VEK0-F1
#
_entry.id   AF-G7VEK0-F1
#
_cell.length_a   1.000
_cell.length_b   1.000
_cell.length_c   1.000
_cell.angle_alpha   90.00
_cell.angle_beta   90.00
_cell.angle_gamma   90.00
#
_symmetry.space_group_name_H-M   'P 1'
#
loop_
_entity.id
_entity.type
_entity.pdbx_description
1 polymer ?
#
loop_
_entity_poly.entity_id
_entity_poly.type
_entity_poly.pdbx_seq_one_letter_code
_entity_poly.pdbx_strand_id
1 'polypeptide(L)'
;MRQFLDKLRQAETIDEARHKSLVGRLEEAGAPTLAGVRFAVSIEKSGRLSAVHKPRSETRFAEAVERLRSRGLAEGPHFTAGRTPSGRFYIRLTRPGLLEVARRAGAGDPEAARFIKQLRQKAGELGVADAVPPPASRRLPLAVNTGDVAAVVKKLAAEIDAGRLRITAEYESAGAPGALAITFRWEKTTGGYAARAEVRVSDPTKAAILKALVGDYPATRGKAKLTMRHLERLREFEGIAQVVDSWLATKNQ
;
A
#
# COMPACT_ATOMS: atom_id res chain seq x y z
N MET A 1 -26.22 9.78 13.30
CA MET A 1 -27.15 9.42 12.21
C MET A 1 -27.37 7.90 12.08
N ARG A 2 -26.33 7.05 12.00
CA ARG A 2 -26.51 5.56 12.02
C ARG A 2 -27.22 5.05 13.28
N GLN A 3 -26.77 5.49 14.46
CA GLN A 3 -27.42 5.20 15.75
C GLN A 3 -28.87 5.69 15.84
N PHE A 4 -29.27 6.68 15.02
CA PHE A 4 -30.64 7.16 14.96
C PHE A 4 -31.51 6.22 14.11
N LEU A 5 -31.00 5.73 12.97
CA LEU A 5 -31.67 4.71 12.16
C LEU A 5 -31.82 3.38 12.91
N ASP A 6 -30.83 2.98 13.71
CA ASP A 6 -30.90 1.77 14.54
C ASP A 6 -31.99 1.88 15.62
N LYS A 7 -32.17 3.07 16.21
CA LYS A 7 -33.29 3.35 17.14
C LYS A 7 -34.65 3.31 16.45
N LEU A 8 -34.77 3.82 15.22
CA LEU A 8 -36.02 3.77 14.46
C LEU A 8 -36.42 2.33 14.08
N ARG A 9 -35.45 1.46 13.84
CA ARG A 9 -35.70 0.02 13.65
C ARG A 9 -36.11 -0.66 14.96
N GLN A 10 -35.42 -0.37 16.06
CA GLN A 10 -35.77 -0.92 17.38
C GLN A 10 -37.15 -0.48 17.85
N ALA A 11 -37.62 0.69 17.41
CA ALA A 11 -38.97 1.18 17.64
C ALA A 11 -40.00 0.71 16.58
N GLU A 12 -39.63 -0.27 15.73
CA GLU A 12 -40.44 -0.83 14.63
C GLU A 12 -41.03 0.20 13.65
N THR A 13 -40.49 1.42 13.66
CA THR A 13 -40.99 2.55 12.86
C THR A 13 -40.58 2.42 11.39
N ILE A 14 -39.55 1.62 11.12
CA ILE A 14 -39.10 1.26 9.77
C ILE A 14 -38.86 -0.24 9.70
N ASP A 15 -39.28 -0.87 8.60
CA ASP A 15 -39.05 -2.28 8.35
C ASP A 15 -37.55 -2.58 8.06
N GLU A 16 -37.15 -3.85 8.19
CA GLU A 16 -35.76 -4.29 8.01
C GLU A 16 -35.23 -3.99 6.60
N ALA A 17 -36.09 -4.02 5.57
CA ALA A 17 -35.69 -3.73 4.19
C ALA A 17 -35.41 -2.22 3.99
N ARG A 18 -36.23 -1.35 4.57
CA ARG A 18 -36.07 0.11 4.60
C ARG A 18 -34.91 0.52 5.48
N HIS A 19 -34.73 -0.09 6.66
CA HIS A 19 -33.55 0.13 7.51
C HIS A 19 -32.28 -0.23 6.75
N LYS A 20 -32.22 -1.42 6.13
CA LYS A 20 -31.07 -1.87 5.33
C LYS A 20 -30.82 -0.97 4.12
N SER A 21 -31.86 -0.48 3.46
CA SER A 21 -31.74 0.49 2.35
C SER A 21 -31.24 1.85 2.82
N LEU A 22 -31.71 2.36 3.95
CA LEU A 22 -31.34 3.68 4.48
C LEU A 22 -29.93 3.65 5.06
N VAL A 23 -29.56 2.59 5.80
CA VAL A 23 -28.19 2.35 6.23
C VAL A 23 -27.28 2.18 5.01
N GLY A 24 -27.70 1.44 3.98
CA GLY A 24 -26.95 1.31 2.73
C GLY A 24 -26.72 2.67 2.04
N ARG A 25 -27.75 3.53 1.94
CA ARG A 25 -27.62 4.88 1.38
C ARG A 25 -26.74 5.79 2.24
N LEU A 26 -26.78 5.65 3.56
CA LEU A 26 -25.96 6.43 4.50
C LEU A 26 -24.48 6.00 4.43
N GLU A 27 -24.23 4.69 4.30
CA GLU A 27 -22.90 4.12 4.06
C GLU A 27 -22.39 4.52 2.66
N GLU A 28 -23.26 4.59 1.65
CA GLU A 28 -22.95 5.04 0.28
C GLU A 28 -22.60 6.54 0.20
N ALA A 29 -23.24 7.41 1.01
CA ALA A 29 -22.98 8.85 1.02
C ALA A 29 -21.61 9.23 1.64
N GLY A 30 -21.02 8.35 2.44
CA GLY A 30 -19.71 8.54 3.08
C GLY A 30 -18.64 7.54 2.64
N ALA A 31 -18.88 6.77 1.57
CA ALA A 31 -17.96 5.75 1.09
C ALA A 31 -16.72 6.38 0.44
N PRO A 32 -15.50 5.94 0.78
CA PRO A 32 -14.29 6.35 0.09
C PRO A 32 -14.43 6.10 -1.41
N THR A 33 -14.21 7.15 -2.21
CA THR A 33 -14.36 7.10 -3.67
C THR A 33 -13.03 7.37 -4.37
N LEU A 34 -12.66 6.49 -5.30
CA LEU A 34 -11.43 6.58 -6.08
C LEU A 34 -11.74 6.27 -7.54
N ALA A 35 -11.33 7.15 -8.47
CA ALA A 35 -11.67 7.05 -9.89
C ALA A 35 -13.19 6.96 -10.14
N GLY A 36 -14.00 7.59 -9.29
CA GLY A 36 -15.47 7.45 -9.31
C GLY A 36 -16.01 6.08 -8.89
N VAL A 37 -15.15 5.17 -8.39
CA VAL A 37 -15.51 3.86 -7.84
C VAL A 37 -15.62 3.96 -6.32
N ARG A 38 -16.77 3.52 -5.77
CA ARG A 38 -17.04 3.58 -4.32
C ARG A 38 -16.61 2.30 -3.62
N PHE A 39 -15.84 2.42 -2.55
CA PHE A 39 -15.35 1.27 -1.78
C PHE A 39 -16.07 1.18 -0.43
N ALA A 40 -16.59 -0.01 -0.13
CA ALA A 40 -17.02 -0.36 1.21
C ALA A 40 -15.78 -0.71 2.04
N VAL A 41 -15.70 -0.15 3.25
CA VAL A 41 -14.59 -0.36 4.17
C VAL A 41 -15.02 -1.32 5.27
N SER A 42 -14.24 -2.36 5.50
CA SER A 42 -14.52 -3.37 6.52
C SER A 42 -13.23 -3.92 7.11
N ILE A 43 -13.34 -4.58 8.26
CA ILE A 43 -12.25 -5.37 8.85
C ILE A 43 -12.44 -6.83 8.45
N GLU A 44 -11.41 -7.40 7.82
CA GLU A 44 -11.35 -8.85 7.58
C GLU A 44 -11.16 -9.62 8.89
N LYS A 45 -11.51 -10.91 8.91
CA LYS A 45 -11.32 -11.78 10.10
C LYS A 45 -9.90 -11.76 10.65
N SER A 46 -8.90 -11.43 9.83
CA SER A 46 -7.50 -11.28 10.20
C SER A 46 -7.16 -9.91 10.84
N GLY A 47 -8.14 -9.06 11.14
CA GLY A 47 -7.93 -7.71 11.68
C GLY A 47 -7.42 -6.69 10.65
N ARG A 48 -7.43 -7.01 9.35
CA ARG A 48 -6.90 -6.14 8.29
C ARG A 48 -8.00 -5.27 7.70
N LEU A 49 -7.68 -4.01 7.44
CA LEU A 49 -8.55 -3.11 6.68
C LEU A 49 -8.70 -3.61 5.26
N SER A 50 -9.95 -3.69 4.79
CA SER A 50 -10.31 -4.13 3.45
C SER A 50 -11.23 -3.10 2.82
N ALA A 51 -10.85 -2.61 1.64
CA ALA A 51 -11.63 -1.69 0.83
C ALA A 51 -12.11 -2.44 -0.42
N VAL A 52 -13.42 -2.70 -0.49
CA VAL A 52 -14.04 -3.59 -1.50
C VAL A 52 -15.19 -2.88 -2.20
N HIS A 53 -15.15 -2.86 -3.53
CA HIS A 53 -16.26 -2.51 -4.38
C HIS A 53 -16.98 -3.78 -4.87
N LYS A 54 -18.31 -3.78 -4.85
CA LYS A 54 -19.14 -4.94 -5.25
C LYS A 54 -20.13 -4.52 -6.36
N PRO A 55 -19.71 -4.55 -7.63
CA PRO A 55 -20.60 -4.25 -8.75
C PRO A 55 -21.78 -5.22 -8.82
N ARG A 56 -22.94 -4.73 -9.28
CA ARG A 56 -24.15 -5.54 -9.47
C ARG A 56 -24.31 -6.09 -10.88
N SER A 57 -23.48 -5.66 -11.83
CA SER A 57 -23.50 -6.11 -13.22
C SER A 57 -22.09 -6.21 -13.78
N GLU A 58 -21.95 -7.01 -14.83
CA GLU A 58 -20.68 -7.20 -15.54
C GLU A 58 -20.17 -5.92 -16.18
N THR A 59 -21.06 -5.14 -16.79
CA THR A 59 -20.73 -3.84 -17.39
C THR A 59 -20.13 -2.89 -16.34
N ARG A 60 -20.77 -2.76 -15.17
CA ARG A 60 -20.25 -1.91 -14.08
C ARG A 60 -18.94 -2.44 -13.50
N PHE A 61 -18.74 -3.75 -13.51
CA PHE A 61 -17.49 -4.36 -13.09
C PHE A 61 -16.35 -3.97 -14.05
N ALA A 62 -16.54 -4.15 -15.36
CA ALA A 62 -15.56 -3.79 -16.37
C ALA A 62 -15.24 -2.29 -16.35
N GLU A 63 -16.26 -1.42 -16.29
CA GLU A 63 -16.09 0.03 -16.18
C GLU A 63 -15.27 0.42 -14.93
N ALA A 64 -15.53 -0.21 -13.79
CA ALA A 64 -14.80 0.08 -12.56
C ALA A 64 -13.33 -0.34 -12.65
N VAL A 65 -13.02 -1.49 -13.28
CA VAL A 65 -11.65 -1.94 -13.53
C VAL A 65 -10.91 -0.96 -14.43
N GLU A 66 -11.51 -0.55 -15.54
CA GLU A 66 -10.90 0.41 -16.48
C GLU A 66 -10.69 1.79 -15.86
N ARG A 67 -11.63 2.26 -15.04
CA ARG A 67 -11.46 3.51 -14.28
C ARG A 67 -10.27 3.45 -13.33
N LEU A 68 -10.04 2.33 -12.65
CA LEU A 68 -8.86 2.18 -11.78
C LEU A 68 -7.56 2.13 -12.60
N ARG A 69 -7.55 1.39 -13.73
CA ARG A 69 -6.40 1.30 -14.65
C ARG A 69 -6.02 2.65 -15.25
N SER A 70 -6.99 3.43 -15.72
CA SER A 70 -6.78 4.78 -16.25
C SER A 70 -6.20 5.76 -15.22
N ARG A 71 -6.32 5.44 -13.91
CA ARG A 71 -5.66 6.17 -12.83
C ARG A 71 -4.34 5.53 -12.38
N GLY A 72 -3.73 4.67 -13.20
CA GLY A 72 -2.42 4.07 -12.91
C GLY A 72 -2.45 2.95 -11.85
N LEU A 73 -3.62 2.39 -11.55
CA LEU A 73 -3.72 1.22 -10.67
C LEU A 73 -3.70 -0.06 -11.49
N ALA A 74 -2.75 -0.95 -11.23
CA ALA A 74 -2.63 -2.24 -11.92
C ALA A 74 -3.43 -3.34 -11.21
N GLU A 75 -4.17 -4.13 -11.99
CA GLU A 75 -4.81 -5.35 -11.49
C GLU A 75 -3.75 -6.41 -11.13
N GLY A 76 -3.92 -7.07 -9.99
CA GLY A 76 -2.93 -7.90 -9.33
C GLY A 76 -2.19 -7.12 -8.24
N PRO A 77 -1.24 -6.21 -8.58
CA PRO A 77 -0.49 -5.46 -7.59
C PRO A 77 -1.33 -4.50 -6.75
N HIS A 78 -2.16 -3.66 -7.36
CA HIS A 78 -2.87 -2.57 -6.68
C HIS A 78 -4.32 -2.95 -6.30
N PHE A 79 -4.96 -3.82 -7.08
CA PHE A 79 -6.26 -4.35 -6.72
C PHE A 79 -6.44 -5.77 -7.26
N THR A 80 -7.32 -6.53 -6.63
CA THR A 80 -7.77 -7.83 -7.13
C THR A 80 -9.20 -7.67 -7.62
N ALA A 81 -9.50 -8.12 -8.83
CA ALA A 81 -10.84 -8.11 -9.40
C ALA A 81 -11.25 -9.54 -9.77
N GLY A 82 -12.52 -9.88 -9.61
CA GLY A 82 -13.00 -11.21 -9.97
C GLY A 82 -14.41 -11.50 -9.48
N ARG A 83 -14.76 -12.80 -9.48
CA ARG A 83 -16.03 -13.31 -8.97
C ARG A 83 -15.82 -14.13 -7.70
N THR A 84 -16.73 -14.01 -6.75
CA THR A 84 -16.82 -14.94 -5.61
C THR A 84 -17.29 -16.31 -6.09
N PRO A 85 -17.11 -17.39 -5.29
CA PRO A 85 -17.69 -18.70 -5.60
C PRO A 85 -19.21 -18.64 -5.83
N SER A 86 -19.89 -17.67 -5.20
CA SER A 86 -21.31 -17.37 -5.39
C SER A 86 -21.65 -16.52 -6.62
N GLY A 87 -20.71 -16.31 -7.54
CA GLY A 87 -20.90 -15.58 -8.79
C GLY A 87 -20.95 -14.06 -8.67
N ARG A 88 -20.71 -13.48 -7.49
CA ARG A 88 -20.78 -12.02 -7.29
C ARG A 88 -19.47 -11.34 -7.67
N PHE A 89 -19.54 -10.23 -8.40
CA PHE A 89 -18.37 -9.44 -8.73
C PHE A 89 -17.78 -8.72 -7.51
N TYR A 90 -16.46 -8.63 -7.46
CA TYR A 90 -15.75 -7.83 -6.47
C TYR A 90 -14.51 -7.19 -7.06
N ILE A 91 -14.15 -6.02 -6.54
CA ILE A 91 -12.86 -5.36 -6.73
C ILE A 91 -12.36 -4.98 -5.35
N ARG A 92 -11.17 -5.44 -4.97
CA ARG A 92 -10.59 -5.22 -3.64
C ARG A 92 -9.24 -4.55 -3.78
N LEU A 93 -9.07 -3.39 -3.16
CA LEU A 93 -7.77 -2.72 -3.09
C LEU A 93 -6.84 -3.56 -2.23
N THR A 94 -5.63 -3.77 -2.74
CA THR A 94 -4.56 -4.43 -1.98
C THR A 94 -3.87 -3.39 -1.11
N ARG A 95 -3.03 -3.85 -0.17
CA ARG A 95 -2.17 -2.93 0.60
C ARG A 95 -1.22 -2.12 -0.30
N PRO A 96 -0.54 -2.72 -1.32
CA PRO A 96 0.22 -1.94 -2.29
C PRO A 96 -0.62 -0.89 -3.03
N GLY A 97 -1.87 -1.20 -3.38
CA GLY A 97 -2.78 -0.21 -3.99
C GLY A 97 -3.10 0.96 -3.07
N LEU A 98 -3.37 0.70 -1.79
CA LEU A 98 -3.58 1.76 -0.79
C LEU A 98 -2.34 2.63 -0.61
N LEU A 99 -1.13 2.03 -0.65
CA LEU A 99 0.13 2.77 -0.61
C LEU A 99 0.30 3.65 -1.83
N GLU A 100 -0.02 3.16 -3.03
CA GLU A 100 0.06 3.96 -4.25
C GLU A 100 -0.89 5.17 -4.19
N VAL A 101 -2.11 4.98 -3.70
CA VAL A 101 -3.06 6.09 -3.54
C VAL A 101 -2.57 7.07 -2.45
N ALA A 102 -1.99 6.58 -1.36
CA ALA A 102 -1.40 7.44 -0.33
C ALA A 102 -0.20 8.25 -0.85
N ARG A 103 0.66 7.65 -1.67
CA ARG A 103 1.77 8.35 -2.33
C ARG A 103 1.27 9.45 -3.24
N ARG A 104 0.26 9.17 -4.08
CA ARG A 104 -0.35 10.17 -4.95
C ARG A 104 -0.95 11.32 -4.14
N ALA A 105 -1.60 11.02 -3.03
CA ALA A 105 -2.07 12.04 -2.11
C ALA A 105 -0.93 12.94 -1.60
N GLY A 106 0.22 12.36 -1.23
CA GLY A 106 1.42 13.10 -0.84
C GLY A 106 2.03 13.93 -1.96
N ALA A 107 1.97 13.42 -3.19
CA ALA A 107 2.44 14.10 -4.40
C ALA A 107 1.47 15.21 -4.91
N GLY A 108 0.40 15.51 -4.17
CA GLY A 108 -0.54 16.58 -4.50
C GLY A 108 -1.74 16.16 -5.35
N ASP A 109 -1.99 14.86 -5.55
CA ASP A 109 -3.20 14.39 -6.23
C ASP A 109 -4.44 14.62 -5.34
N PRO A 110 -5.36 15.52 -5.73
CA PRO A 110 -6.49 15.91 -4.89
C PRO A 110 -7.55 14.81 -4.73
N GLU A 111 -7.69 13.92 -5.72
CA GLU A 111 -8.62 12.79 -5.63
C GLU A 111 -8.06 11.74 -4.67
N ALA A 112 -6.79 11.41 -4.82
CA ALA A 112 -6.11 10.46 -3.96
C ALA A 112 -6.07 10.94 -2.49
N ALA A 113 -5.80 12.23 -2.27
CA ALA A 113 -5.84 12.85 -0.94
C ALA A 113 -7.23 12.77 -0.30
N ARG A 114 -8.28 13.05 -1.09
CA ARG A 114 -9.67 12.91 -0.64
C ARG A 114 -10.00 11.47 -0.28
N PHE A 115 -9.62 10.51 -1.12
CA PHE A 115 -9.84 9.09 -0.88
C PHE A 115 -9.18 8.62 0.42
N ILE A 116 -7.91 8.95 0.64
CA ILE A 116 -7.17 8.56 1.85
C ILE A 116 -7.76 9.19 3.10
N LYS A 117 -8.17 10.46 3.03
CA LYS A 117 -8.88 11.13 4.13
C LYS A 117 -10.18 10.40 4.48
N GLN A 118 -11.02 10.08 3.49
CA GLN A 118 -12.27 9.35 3.69
C GLN A 118 -12.02 7.94 4.23
N LEU A 119 -11.03 7.24 3.68
CA LEU A 119 -10.65 5.90 4.10
C LEU A 119 -10.18 5.89 5.55
N ARG A 120 -9.36 6.87 5.96
CA ARG A 120 -8.91 7.04 7.35
C ARG A 120 -10.05 7.34 8.30
N GLN A 121 -11.00 8.19 7.89
CA GLN A 121 -12.19 8.47 8.69
C GLN A 121 -12.99 7.18 8.93
N LYS A 122 -13.24 6.40 7.88
CA LYS A 122 -13.93 5.10 8.00
C LYS A 122 -13.15 4.07 8.79
N ALA A 123 -11.84 4.00 8.62
CA ALA A 123 -10.98 3.14 9.41
C ALA A 123 -10.99 3.54 10.89
N GLY A 124 -11.06 4.85 11.20
CA GLY A 124 -11.21 5.36 12.56
C GLY A 124 -12.55 5.00 13.21
N GLU A 125 -13.65 5.07 12.47
CA GLU A 125 -14.96 4.55 12.93
C GLU A 125 -14.90 3.06 13.30
N LEU A 126 -13.97 2.31 12.70
CA LEU A 126 -13.75 0.89 12.94
C LEU A 126 -12.61 0.60 13.93
N GLY A 127 -11.98 1.62 14.53
CA GLY A 127 -10.87 1.46 15.48
C GLY A 127 -9.54 1.01 14.86
N VAL A 128 -9.37 1.15 13.53
CA VAL A 128 -8.20 0.69 12.77
C VAL A 128 -7.60 1.80 11.89
N ALA A 129 -7.68 3.06 12.32
CA ALA A 129 -7.19 4.22 11.57
C ALA A 129 -5.71 4.07 11.14
N ASP A 130 -4.88 3.48 12.00
CA ASP A 130 -3.45 3.26 11.75
C ASP A 130 -3.17 2.25 10.61
N ALA A 131 -4.17 1.48 10.21
CA ALA A 131 -4.06 0.57 9.07
C ALA A 131 -4.09 1.30 7.71
N VAL A 132 -4.51 2.57 7.68
CA VAL A 132 -4.51 3.39 6.47
C VAL A 132 -3.13 4.04 6.30
N PRO A 133 -2.41 3.77 5.20
CA PRO A 133 -1.10 4.35 4.98
C PRO A 133 -1.15 5.89 5.05
N PRO A 134 -0.20 6.53 5.74
CA PRO A 134 -0.12 7.97 5.72
C PRO A 134 0.12 8.48 4.30
N PRO A 135 -0.46 9.64 3.93
CA PRO A 135 -0.18 10.28 2.65
C PRO A 135 1.29 10.74 2.53
N ALA A 136 2.12 10.51 3.55
CA ALA A 136 3.51 10.90 3.56
C ALA A 136 4.36 9.81 2.89
N SER A 137 4.99 10.20 1.78
CA SER A 137 6.22 9.56 1.34
C SER A 137 7.28 9.71 2.43
N ARG A 138 8.07 8.66 2.65
CA ARG A 138 9.16 8.69 3.62
C ARG A 138 10.21 9.69 3.13
N ARG A 139 10.60 10.61 4.00
CA ARG A 139 11.61 11.63 3.69
C ARG A 139 12.92 11.31 4.38
N LEU A 140 13.98 11.78 3.77
CA LEU A 140 15.31 11.81 4.36
C LEU A 140 15.60 13.23 4.86
N PRO A 141 16.45 13.41 5.89
CA PRO A 141 17.23 12.36 6.56
C PRO A 141 16.40 11.44 7.47
N LEU A 142 16.76 10.16 7.55
CA LEU A 142 16.15 9.17 8.45
C LEU A 142 17.13 8.80 9.56
N ALA A 143 16.80 9.16 10.80
CA ALA A 143 17.55 8.74 11.98
C ALA A 143 17.25 7.26 12.30
N VAL A 144 18.30 6.50 12.57
CA VAL A 144 18.28 5.07 12.88
C VAL A 144 19.06 4.86 14.16
N ASN A 145 18.40 4.28 15.16
CA ASN A 145 19.10 3.84 16.36
C ASN A 145 19.73 2.47 16.08
N THR A 146 21.07 2.38 16.14
CA THR A 146 21.81 1.14 15.90
C THR A 146 22.32 0.49 17.19
N GLY A 147 21.76 0.86 18.35
CA GLY A 147 22.22 0.43 19.68
C GLY A 147 23.05 1.54 20.34
N ASP A 148 24.36 1.50 20.12
CA ASP A 148 25.32 2.40 20.78
C ASP A 148 25.59 3.69 19.99
N VAL A 149 25.16 3.77 18.73
CA VAL A 149 25.43 4.89 17.83
C VAL A 149 24.16 5.28 17.07
N ALA A 150 23.92 6.58 16.91
CA ALA A 150 22.89 7.09 16.01
C ALA A 150 23.45 7.11 14.58
N ALA A 151 22.79 6.42 13.65
CA ALA A 151 23.06 6.54 12.22
C ALA A 151 21.99 7.41 11.56
N VAL A 152 22.37 8.19 10.55
CA VAL A 152 21.43 9.03 9.80
C VAL A 152 21.58 8.73 8.31
N VAL A 153 20.53 8.18 7.71
CA VAL A 153 20.47 8.02 6.25
C VAL A 153 20.18 9.39 5.65
N LYS A 154 21.13 9.94 4.88
CA LYS A 154 21.02 11.29 4.31
C LYS A 154 20.41 11.28 2.90
N LYS A 155 20.71 10.24 2.12
CA LYS A 155 20.31 10.17 0.72
C LYS A 155 20.00 8.75 0.30
N LEU A 156 19.01 8.62 -0.58
CA LEU A 156 18.70 7.41 -1.32
C LEU A 156 18.80 7.74 -2.80
N ALA A 157 19.56 6.94 -3.53
CA ALA A 157 19.64 6.98 -4.98
C ALA A 157 19.18 5.64 -5.53
N ALA A 158 18.55 5.65 -6.70
CA ALA A 158 18.16 4.44 -7.41
C ALA A 158 18.55 4.58 -8.88
N GLU A 159 19.04 3.48 -9.44
CA GLU A 159 19.45 3.38 -10.83
C GLU A 159 19.05 2.01 -11.40
N ILE A 160 18.77 1.97 -12.70
CA ILE A 160 18.48 0.73 -13.42
C ILE A 160 19.71 0.42 -14.27
N ASP A 161 20.35 -0.71 -14.01
CA ASP A 161 21.51 -1.18 -14.76
C ASP A 161 21.30 -2.64 -15.18
N ALA A 162 21.46 -2.92 -16.46
CA ALA A 162 21.29 -4.26 -17.05
C ALA A 162 20.01 -5.00 -16.60
N GLY A 163 18.88 -4.29 -16.51
CA GLY A 163 17.59 -4.84 -16.06
C GLY A 163 17.49 -5.14 -14.56
N ARG A 164 18.46 -4.68 -13.75
CA ARG A 164 18.45 -4.76 -12.28
C ARG A 164 18.24 -3.36 -11.70
N LEU A 165 17.54 -3.30 -10.59
CA LEU A 165 17.33 -2.06 -9.85
C LEU A 165 18.31 -2.00 -8.70
N ARG A 166 19.23 -1.06 -8.74
CA ARG A 166 20.19 -0.80 -7.67
C ARG A 166 19.75 0.42 -6.88
N ILE A 167 19.60 0.25 -5.57
CA ILE A 167 19.25 1.30 -4.63
C ILE A 167 20.43 1.48 -3.67
N THR A 168 20.95 2.69 -3.58
CA THR A 168 22.07 3.04 -2.68
C THR A 168 21.57 4.00 -1.61
N ALA A 169 21.72 3.61 -0.35
CA ALA A 169 21.46 4.44 0.82
C ALA A 169 22.79 4.98 1.36
N GLU A 170 22.99 6.29 1.27
CA GLU A 170 24.11 6.99 1.90
C GLU A 170 23.73 7.37 3.32
N TYR A 171 24.57 7.01 4.28
CA TYR A 171 24.34 7.26 5.70
C TYR A 171 25.60 7.77 6.39
N GLU A 172 25.42 8.37 7.55
CA GLU A 172 26.50 8.73 8.45
C GLU A 172 26.30 8.02 9.78
N SER A 173 27.36 7.44 10.34
CA SER A 173 27.33 6.77 11.64
C SER A 173 28.63 7.10 12.38
N ALA A 174 28.52 7.57 13.63
CA ALA A 174 29.68 8.03 14.43
C ALA A 174 30.60 9.03 13.67
N GLY A 175 30.01 9.93 12.86
CA GLY A 175 30.77 10.91 12.07
C GLY A 175 31.44 10.36 10.81
N ALA A 176 31.33 9.05 10.53
CA ALA A 176 31.88 8.43 9.33
C ALA A 176 30.79 8.21 8.26
N PRO A 177 31.04 8.62 7.00
CA PRO A 177 30.12 8.32 5.90
C PRO A 177 30.19 6.82 5.54
N GLY A 178 29.04 6.26 5.22
CA GLY A 178 28.88 4.88 4.78
C GLY A 178 27.82 4.76 3.70
N ALA A 179 27.84 3.64 2.97
CA ALA A 179 26.86 3.33 1.94
C ALA A 179 26.36 1.90 2.06
N LEU A 180 25.06 1.73 1.84
CA LEU A 180 24.37 0.45 1.75
C LEU A 180 23.77 0.31 0.36
N ALA A 181 24.24 -0.66 -0.42
CA ALA A 181 23.69 -0.98 -1.73
C ALA A 181 22.72 -2.17 -1.65
N ILE A 182 21.57 -2.04 -2.30
CA ILE A 182 20.53 -3.06 -2.42
C ILE A 182 20.25 -3.25 -3.90
N THR A 183 20.51 -4.45 -4.43
CA THR A 183 20.27 -4.74 -5.85
C THR A 183 19.13 -5.73 -6.00
N PHE A 184 18.00 -5.24 -6.53
CA PHE A 184 16.86 -6.05 -6.92
C PHE A 184 17.05 -6.61 -8.33
N ARG A 185 16.67 -7.87 -8.49
CA ARG A 185 16.58 -8.57 -9.77
C ARG A 185 15.23 -9.24 -9.90
N TRP A 186 14.81 -9.46 -11.14
CA TRP A 186 13.72 -10.35 -11.44
C TRP A 186 14.18 -11.80 -11.33
N GLU A 187 13.45 -12.61 -10.59
CA GLU A 187 13.68 -14.04 -10.47
C GLU A 187 12.46 -14.78 -11.03
N LYS A 188 12.68 -15.74 -11.94
CA LYS A 188 11.60 -16.56 -12.50
C LYS A 188 11.09 -17.50 -11.42
N THR A 189 9.78 -17.58 -11.30
CA THR A 189 9.06 -18.42 -10.35
C THR A 189 7.97 -19.19 -11.08
N THR A 190 7.37 -20.18 -10.42
CA THR A 190 6.30 -21.01 -11.00
C THR A 190 5.08 -20.19 -11.45
N GLY A 191 4.87 -19.00 -10.86
CA GLY A 191 3.75 -18.09 -11.16
C GLY A 191 4.14 -16.81 -11.90
N GLY A 192 5.31 -16.76 -12.55
CA GLY A 192 5.79 -15.57 -13.28
C GLY A 192 7.13 -15.07 -12.75
N TYR A 193 7.24 -13.77 -12.44
CA TYR A 193 8.49 -13.17 -11.96
C TYR A 193 8.29 -12.50 -10.60
N ALA A 194 9.29 -12.64 -9.72
CA ALA A 194 9.30 -12.00 -8.41
C ALA A 194 10.55 -11.11 -8.26
N ALA A 195 10.38 -9.91 -7.71
CA ALA A 195 11.49 -9.05 -7.32
C ALA A 195 12.19 -9.64 -6.08
N ARG A 196 13.50 -9.88 -6.19
CA ARG A 196 14.34 -10.43 -5.12
C ARG A 196 15.64 -9.64 -4.98
N ALA A 197 16.09 -9.45 -3.75
CA ALA A 197 17.44 -8.97 -3.46
C ALA A 197 18.03 -9.73 -2.27
N GLU A 198 19.35 -9.92 -2.28
CA GLU A 198 20.10 -10.39 -1.12
C GLU A 198 21.07 -9.30 -0.68
N VAL A 199 21.05 -8.96 0.60
CA VAL A 199 21.92 -7.93 1.18
C VAL A 199 22.71 -8.54 2.31
N ARG A 200 24.04 -8.38 2.29
CA ARG A 200 24.89 -8.83 3.39
C ARG A 200 24.74 -7.88 4.57
N VAL A 201 24.34 -8.41 5.71
CA VAL A 201 24.04 -7.68 6.96
C VAL A 201 24.89 -8.18 8.11
N SER A 202 26.16 -8.48 7.85
CA SER A 202 27.13 -8.87 8.89
C SER A 202 27.52 -7.71 9.81
N ASP A 203 27.28 -6.47 9.37
CA ASP A 203 27.49 -5.25 10.14
C ASP A 203 26.16 -4.86 10.84
N PRO A 204 26.14 -4.75 12.19
CA PRO A 204 24.96 -4.35 12.96
C PRO A 204 24.37 -3.00 12.53
N THR A 205 25.21 -2.04 12.16
CA THR A 205 24.78 -0.71 11.69
C THR A 205 24.03 -0.83 10.37
N LYS A 206 24.59 -1.59 9.40
CA LYS A 206 23.91 -1.87 8.13
C LYS A 206 22.63 -2.67 8.31
N ALA A 207 22.59 -3.60 9.25
CA ALA A 207 21.39 -4.37 9.58
C ALA A 207 20.28 -3.45 10.13
N ALA A 208 20.62 -2.58 11.08
CA ALA A 208 19.68 -1.62 11.65
C ALA A 208 19.16 -0.61 10.60
N ILE A 209 20.05 -0.08 9.75
CA ILE A 209 19.68 0.82 8.64
C ILE A 209 18.76 0.10 7.66
N LEU A 210 19.12 -1.12 7.24
CA LEU A 210 18.29 -1.91 6.34
C LEU A 210 16.91 -2.14 6.97
N LYS A 211 16.86 -2.51 8.25
CA LYS A 211 15.59 -2.73 8.97
C LYS A 211 14.77 -1.45 9.06
N ALA A 212 15.38 -0.30 9.26
CA ALA A 212 14.68 0.98 9.23
C ALA A 212 14.11 1.27 7.83
N LEU A 213 14.87 1.00 6.77
CA LEU A 213 14.44 1.26 5.40
C LEU A 213 13.33 0.32 4.91
N VAL A 214 13.43 -1.00 5.16
CA VAL A 214 12.50 -2.00 4.61
C VAL A 214 11.60 -2.70 5.64
N GLY A 215 11.80 -2.43 6.94
CA GLY A 215 11.19 -3.14 8.05
C GLY A 215 11.73 -4.55 8.26
N ASP A 216 10.96 -5.41 8.93
CA ASP A 216 11.40 -6.77 9.24
C ASP A 216 11.63 -7.62 7.98
N TYR A 217 12.78 -8.28 7.94
CA TYR A 217 13.20 -9.16 6.87
C TYR A 217 13.72 -10.50 7.44
N PRO A 218 13.54 -11.61 6.70
CA PRO A 218 14.21 -12.85 7.01
C PRO A 218 15.72 -12.73 6.73
N ALA A 219 16.55 -13.20 7.66
CA ALA A 219 17.99 -13.28 7.49
C ALA A 219 18.46 -14.73 7.63
N THR A 220 19.36 -15.17 6.75
CA THR A 220 19.97 -16.51 6.80
C THR A 220 21.45 -16.38 6.49
N ARG A 221 22.32 -16.95 7.35
CA ARG A 221 23.79 -16.88 7.19
C ARG A 221 24.33 -15.45 6.95
N GLY A 222 23.81 -14.47 7.70
CA GLY A 222 24.21 -13.06 7.59
C GLY A 222 23.76 -12.35 6.31
N LYS A 223 22.83 -12.94 5.55
CA LYS A 223 22.21 -12.33 4.37
C LYS A 223 20.73 -12.08 4.61
N ALA A 224 20.31 -10.83 4.48
CA ALA A 224 18.91 -10.44 4.44
C ALA A 224 18.32 -10.80 3.07
N LYS A 225 17.17 -11.47 3.08
CA LYS A 225 16.42 -11.80 1.86
C LYS A 225 15.27 -10.82 1.70
N LEU A 226 15.36 -10.00 0.67
CA LEU A 226 14.34 -9.00 0.33
C LEU A 226 13.46 -9.49 -0.81
N THR A 227 12.24 -8.97 -0.82
CA THR A 227 11.13 -9.38 -1.70
C THR A 227 10.38 -8.14 -2.16
N MET A 228 9.39 -8.30 -3.03
CA MET A 228 8.52 -7.21 -3.51
C MET A 228 8.00 -6.31 -2.37
N ARG A 229 7.55 -6.90 -1.26
CA ARG A 229 7.07 -6.16 -0.08
C ARG A 229 8.12 -5.18 0.47
N HIS A 230 9.39 -5.56 0.44
CA HIS A 230 10.50 -4.73 0.92
C HIS A 230 10.83 -3.63 -0.09
N LEU A 231 10.74 -3.94 -1.40
CA LEU A 231 10.89 -2.95 -2.46
C LEU A 231 9.79 -1.88 -2.40
N GLU A 232 8.54 -2.28 -2.15
CA GLU A 232 7.42 -1.35 -1.96
C GLU A 232 7.65 -0.38 -0.79
N ARG A 233 8.35 -0.81 0.27
CA ARG A 233 8.73 0.10 1.36
C ARG A 233 9.82 1.09 0.98
N LEU A 234 10.78 0.68 0.16
CA LEU A 234 11.79 1.59 -0.39
C LEU A 234 11.15 2.58 -1.37
N ARG A 235 10.17 2.12 -2.14
CA ARG A 235 9.36 2.94 -3.05
C ARG A 235 8.60 4.07 -2.33
N GLU A 236 8.38 3.96 -1.02
CA GLU A 236 7.77 5.04 -0.22
C GLU A 236 8.65 6.29 -0.14
N PHE A 237 9.96 6.21 -0.46
CA PHE A 237 10.86 7.37 -0.43
C PHE A 237 10.79 8.20 -1.72
N GLU A 238 10.53 9.51 -1.58
CA GLU A 238 10.32 10.44 -2.71
C GLU A 238 11.48 10.40 -3.73
N GLY A 239 12.73 10.29 -3.26
CA GLY A 239 13.92 10.36 -4.11
C GLY A 239 14.16 9.15 -5.03
N ILE A 240 13.50 8.01 -4.79
CA ILE A 240 13.72 6.78 -5.57
C ILE A 240 12.45 6.18 -6.18
N ALA A 241 11.27 6.69 -5.80
CA ALA A 241 9.98 6.16 -6.22
C ALA A 241 9.85 6.04 -7.75
N GLN A 242 10.20 7.09 -8.50
CA GLN A 242 10.08 7.10 -9.96
C GLN A 242 10.95 6.04 -10.64
N VAL A 243 12.18 5.85 -10.16
CA VAL A 243 13.10 4.85 -10.74
C VAL A 243 12.62 3.43 -10.41
N VAL A 244 12.13 3.22 -9.19
CA VAL A 244 11.51 1.95 -8.79
C VAL A 244 10.30 1.65 -9.68
N ASP A 245 9.45 2.65 -9.96
CA ASP A 245 8.26 2.51 -10.83
C ASP A 245 8.62 2.09 -12.25
N SER A 246 9.58 2.80 -12.85
CA SER A 246 10.08 2.47 -14.18
C SER A 246 10.61 1.03 -14.24
N TRP A 247 11.34 0.59 -13.21
CA TRP A 247 11.84 -0.79 -13.17
C TRP A 247 10.71 -1.81 -13.02
N LEU A 248 9.71 -1.54 -12.17
CA LEU A 248 8.55 -2.41 -12.00
C LEU A 248 7.75 -2.58 -13.30
N ALA A 249 7.67 -1.53 -14.11
CA ALA A 249 6.99 -1.55 -15.40
C ALA A 249 7.68 -2.46 -16.44
N THR A 250 9.01 -2.65 -16.36
CA THR A 250 9.76 -3.50 -17.32
C THR A 250 9.33 -4.97 -17.34
N LYS A 251 8.62 -5.44 -16.31
CA LYS A 251 8.16 -6.83 -16.19
C LYS A 251 6.69 -7.01 -16.58
N ASN A 252 5.95 -5.91 -16.72
CA ASN A 252 4.58 -5.89 -17.25
C ASN A 252 4.55 -5.76 -18.78
N GLN A 253 5.72 -5.76 -19.43
CA GLN A 253 5.92 -5.91 -20.88
C GLN A 253 6.36 -7.34 -21.19
#